data_AF-A0A1H7MW06-F1
#
_entry.id   AF-A0A1H7MW06-F1
#
_cell.length_a   1.000
_cell.length_b   1.000
_cell.length_c   1.000
_cell.angle_alpha   90.00
_cell.angle_beta   90.00
_cell.angle_gamma   90.00
#
_symmetry.space_group_name_H-M   'P 1'
#
loop_
_entity.id
_entity.type
_entity.pdbx_description
1 polymer ?
#
loop_
_entity_poly.entity_id
_entity_poly.type
_entity_poly.pdbx_seq_one_letter_code
_entity_poly.pdbx_strand_id
1 'polypeptide(L)'
;MKVEYEVQVSGVGCSVDLTTKDYSESLVLYTMGWYLAELTIVVIYKAGIPVRSMEFFQSAITSLQTLVVALGAGLGAWGVINLLEGYGNDNPGAKSQGIKQLMAGGGVCLIGTNLIPLLANLF
;
A
#
# COMPACT_ATOMS: atom_id res chain seq x y z
N MET A 1 -33.41 -14.17 38.30
CA MET A 1 -32.01 -14.08 38.76
C MET A 1 -31.33 -13.06 37.87
N LYS A 2 -30.96 -11.88 38.38
CA LYS A 2 -30.19 -10.87 37.61
C LYS A 2 -28.73 -11.30 37.65
N VAL A 3 -28.10 -11.44 36.49
CA VAL A 3 -26.65 -11.64 36.39
C VAL A 3 -26.10 -10.45 35.62
N GLU A 4 -25.34 -9.61 36.33
CA GLU A 4 -24.60 -8.48 35.76
C GLU A 4 -23.23 -8.96 35.29
N TYR A 5 -22.85 -8.63 34.06
CA TYR A 5 -21.51 -8.88 33.52
C TYR A 5 -20.88 -7.53 33.17
N GLU A 6 -19.79 -7.20 33.83
CA GLU A 6 -19.05 -5.95 33.63
C GLU A 6 -17.94 -6.18 32.60
N VAL A 7 -18.10 -5.68 31.38
CA VAL A 7 -17.04 -5.73 30.34
C VAL A 7 -16.30 -4.41 30.35
N GLN A 8 -15.14 -4.40 31.02
CA GLN A 8 -14.22 -3.27 31.05
C GLN A 8 -13.36 -3.27 29.79
N VAL A 9 -13.67 -2.37 28.84
CA VAL A 9 -12.77 -2.03 27.72
C VAL A 9 -12.07 -0.73 28.09
N SER A 10 -10.74 -0.79 28.19
CA SER A 10 -9.88 0.31 28.65
C SER A 10 -10.22 1.65 27.98
N GLY A 11 -10.86 2.55 28.74
CA GLY A 11 -10.81 4.00 28.51
C GLY A 11 -12.04 4.72 27.96
N VAL A 12 -13.13 4.06 27.55
CA VAL A 12 -14.34 4.77 27.06
C VAL A 12 -15.60 4.03 27.50
N GLY A 13 -16.27 4.55 28.54
CA GLY A 13 -17.54 3.99 29.03
C GLY A 13 -18.67 4.24 28.05
N CYS A 14 -19.28 3.17 27.53
CA CYS A 14 -20.56 3.20 26.81
C CYS A 14 -21.48 2.16 27.44
N SER A 15 -22.64 2.60 27.94
CA SER A 15 -23.66 1.75 28.57
C SER A 15 -24.83 1.55 27.60
N VAL A 16 -25.13 0.31 27.24
CA VAL A 16 -26.25 -0.06 26.36
C VAL A 16 -27.21 -0.94 27.18
N ASP A 17 -28.42 -0.45 27.42
CA ASP A 17 -29.49 -1.17 28.14
C ASP A 17 -30.30 -2.04 27.17
N LEU A 18 -30.25 -3.36 27.33
CA LEU A 18 -30.99 -4.34 26.52
C LEU A 18 -31.95 -5.12 27.40
N THR A 19 -33.24 -4.73 27.40
CA THR A 19 -34.32 -5.48 28.05
C THR A 19 -34.71 -6.70 27.21
N THR A 20 -34.32 -7.90 27.65
CA THR A 20 -34.73 -9.16 27.00
C THR A 20 -36.13 -9.57 27.47
N LYS A 21 -37.12 -9.59 26.55
CA LYS A 21 -38.41 -10.31 26.74
C LYS A 21 -38.17 -11.82 26.76
N ASP A 22 -39.06 -12.62 27.33
CA ASP A 22 -38.91 -14.07 27.52
C ASP A 22 -38.63 -14.84 26.21
N TYR A 23 -37.34 -15.07 25.88
CA TYR A 23 -36.88 -15.88 24.76
C TYR A 23 -36.24 -17.17 25.30
N SER A 24 -36.46 -18.31 24.65
CA SER A 24 -35.82 -19.58 25.01
C SER A 24 -34.29 -19.44 24.95
N GLU A 25 -33.56 -20.06 25.88
CA GLU A 25 -32.10 -19.90 26.02
C GLU A 25 -31.33 -20.12 24.69
N SER A 26 -31.83 -21.01 23.83
CA SER A 26 -31.30 -21.27 22.49
C SER A 26 -31.40 -20.07 21.54
N LEU A 27 -32.52 -19.34 21.57
CA LEU A 27 -32.78 -18.17 20.73
C LEU A 27 -31.93 -16.97 21.15
N VAL A 28 -31.72 -16.84 22.47
CA VAL A 28 -30.81 -15.85 23.06
C VAL A 28 -29.37 -16.13 22.62
N LEU A 29 -28.90 -17.38 22.73
CA LEU A 29 -27.55 -17.74 22.28
C LEU A 29 -27.32 -17.50 20.78
N TYR A 30 -28.33 -17.75 19.94
CA TYR A 30 -28.24 -17.48 18.50
C TYR A 30 -28.16 -15.99 18.17
N THR A 31 -29.01 -15.17 18.79
CA THR A 31 -28.96 -13.71 18.58
C THR A 31 -27.69 -13.11 19.16
N MET A 32 -27.28 -13.51 20.36
CA MET A 32 -26.02 -13.06 20.97
C MET A 32 -24.79 -13.48 20.15
N GLY A 33 -24.78 -14.70 19.59
CA GLY A 33 -23.71 -15.16 18.69
C GLY A 33 -23.62 -14.33 17.40
N TRP A 34 -24.76 -13.96 16.81
CA TRP A 34 -24.81 -13.08 15.64
C TRP A 34 -24.26 -11.68 15.95
N TYR A 35 -24.72 -11.06 17.05
CA TYR A 35 -24.23 -9.74 17.48
C TYR A 35 -22.73 -9.76 17.83
N LEU A 36 -22.23 -10.82 18.47
CA LEU A 36 -20.79 -10.98 18.75
C LEU A 36 -19.97 -11.18 17.47
N ALA A 37 -20.51 -11.86 16.46
CA ALA A 37 -19.85 -12.00 15.16
C ALA A 37 -19.76 -10.64 14.44
N GLU A 38 -20.83 -9.85 14.44
CA GLU A 38 -20.80 -8.49 13.89
C GLU A 38 -19.86 -7.57 14.68
N LEU A 39 -19.86 -7.65 16.01
CA LEU A 39 -18.98 -6.83 16.86
C LEU A 39 -17.50 -7.19 16.67
N THR A 40 -17.15 -8.47 16.54
CA THR A 40 -15.77 -8.90 16.30
C THR A 40 -15.27 -8.44 14.93
N ILE A 41 -16.11 -8.53 13.91
CA ILE A 41 -15.83 -7.98 12.59
C ILE A 41 -15.62 -6.47 12.68
N VAL A 42 -16.56 -5.72 13.27
CA VAL A 42 -16.47 -4.26 13.42
C VAL A 42 -15.24 -3.84 14.23
N VAL A 43 -14.86 -4.58 15.28
CA VAL A 43 -13.66 -4.31 16.08
C VAL A 43 -12.39 -4.51 15.26
N ILE A 44 -12.28 -5.56 14.44
CA ILE A 44 -11.11 -5.77 13.57
C ILE A 44 -10.97 -4.62 12.57
N TYR A 45 -12.08 -4.19 11.94
CA TYR A 45 -12.07 -3.06 11.00
C TYR A 45 -11.83 -1.70 11.68
N LYS A 46 -12.34 -1.47 12.89
CA LYS A 46 -12.19 -0.19 13.63
C LYS A 46 -10.86 -0.08 14.37
N ALA A 47 -10.29 -1.19 14.83
CA ALA A 47 -8.99 -1.22 15.50
C ALA A 47 -7.80 -1.10 14.54
N GLY A 48 -8.06 -1.05 13.23
CA GLY A 48 -7.03 -0.79 12.22
C GLY A 48 -5.91 -1.83 12.21
N ILE A 49 -6.20 -3.08 12.58
CA ILE A 49 -5.20 -4.15 12.61
C ILE A 49 -4.69 -4.34 11.17
N PRO A 50 -3.42 -4.01 10.87
CA PRO A 50 -2.94 -4.04 9.50
C PRO A 50 -2.86 -5.48 9.02
N VAL A 51 -3.50 -5.76 7.88
CA VAL A 51 -3.34 -7.03 7.17
C VAL A 51 -1.90 -7.05 6.64
N ARG A 52 -1.02 -7.82 7.32
CA ARG A 52 0.44 -7.94 7.02
C ARG A 52 0.80 -8.21 5.55
N SER A 53 -0.16 -8.61 4.72
CA SER A 53 0.04 -8.84 3.28
C SER A 53 0.34 -7.53 2.53
N MET A 54 -0.36 -6.43 2.82
CA MET A 54 -0.19 -5.17 2.08
C MET A 54 1.13 -4.45 2.34
N GLU A 55 1.71 -4.66 3.52
CA GLU A 55 2.97 -4.03 3.91
C GLU A 55 4.15 -4.55 3.05
N PHE A 56 4.17 -5.85 2.73
CA PHE A 56 5.16 -6.45 1.85
C PHE A 56 5.06 -5.92 0.42
N PHE A 57 3.85 -5.80 -0.12
CA PHE A 57 3.64 -5.26 -1.47
C PHE A 57 4.06 -3.79 -1.56
N GLN A 58 3.74 -2.96 -0.56
CA GLN A 58 4.16 -1.56 -0.54
C GLN A 58 5.69 -1.39 -0.45
N SER A 59 6.37 -2.24 0.34
CA SER A 59 7.83 -2.25 0.42
C SER A 59 8.49 -2.67 -0.90
N ALA A 60 7.92 -3.69 -1.57
CA ALA A 60 8.41 -4.13 -2.88
C ALA A 60 8.26 -3.05 -3.96
N ILE A 61 7.14 -2.31 -3.98
CA ILE A 61 6.91 -1.22 -4.93
C ILE A 61 7.87 -0.06 -4.71
N THR A 62 8.12 0.31 -3.44
CA THR A 62 9.10 1.35 -3.10
C THR A 62 10.51 0.98 -3.55
N SER A 63 10.89 -0.30 -3.38
CA SER A 63 12.19 -0.80 -3.85
C SER A 63 12.28 -0.78 -5.39
N LEU A 64 11.23 -1.20 -6.09
CA LEU A 64 11.16 -1.16 -7.55
C LEU A 64 11.26 0.27 -8.08
N GLN A 65 10.53 1.21 -7.48
CA GLN A 65 10.57 2.63 -7.85
C GLN A 65 12.00 3.18 -7.76
N THR A 66 12.68 2.89 -6.66
CA THR A 66 14.06 3.35 -6.42
C THR A 66 15.00 2.79 -7.48
N LEU A 67 14.91 1.50 -7.80
CA LEU A 67 15.75 0.86 -8.81
C LEU A 67 15.50 1.42 -10.21
N VAL A 68 14.23 1.57 -10.61
CA VAL A 68 13.87 2.06 -11.95
C VAL A 68 14.31 3.50 -12.15
N VAL A 69 14.11 4.38 -11.16
CA VAL A 69 14.58 5.77 -11.24
C VAL A 69 16.11 5.82 -11.29
N ALA A 70 16.81 5.01 -10.48
CA ALA A 70 18.28 4.95 -10.51
C ALA A 70 18.83 4.44 -11.85
N LEU A 71 18.22 3.41 -12.43
CA LEU A 71 18.61 2.87 -13.74
C LEU A 71 18.31 3.86 -14.88
N GLY A 72 17.17 4.55 -14.83
CA GLY A 72 16.82 5.60 -15.79
C GLY A 72 17.81 6.77 -15.74
N ALA A 73 18.18 7.21 -14.53
CA ALA A 73 19.16 8.27 -14.34
C ALA A 73 20.57 7.86 -14.82
N GLY A 74 20.97 6.62 -14.53
CA GLY A 74 22.23 6.05 -15.00
C GLY A 74 22.33 5.98 -16.52
N LEU A 75 21.28 5.49 -17.19
CA LEU A 75 21.20 5.48 -18.67
C LEU A 75 21.18 6.90 -19.26
N GLY A 76 20.50 7.83 -18.59
CA GLY A 76 20.47 9.24 -19.01
C GLY A 76 21.87 9.88 -18.96
N ALA A 77 22.59 9.70 -17.85
CA ALA A 77 23.95 10.17 -17.67
C ALA A 77 24.91 9.54 -18.69
N TRP A 78 24.80 8.23 -18.93
CA TRP A 78 25.60 7.53 -19.94
C TRP A 78 25.31 8.06 -21.36
N GLY A 79 24.05 8.39 -21.65
CA GLY A 79 23.67 9.06 -22.90
C GLY A 79 24.34 10.42 -23.08
N VAL A 80 24.42 11.23 -22.02
CA VAL A 80 25.14 12.52 -22.04
C VAL A 80 26.63 12.32 -22.31
N ILE A 81 27.26 11.31 -21.70
CA ILE A 81 28.69 10.98 -21.93
C ILE A 81 28.91 10.66 -23.42
N ASN A 82 28.10 9.79 -24.01
CA ASN A 82 28.19 9.45 -25.43
C ASN A 82 27.93 10.64 -26.37
N LEU A 83 27.05 11.56 -25.96
CA LEU A 83 26.83 12.83 -26.66
C LEU A 83 28.09 13.71 -26.62
N LEU A 84 28.70 13.88 -25.45
CA LEU A 84 29.91 14.69 -25.27
C LEU A 84 31.11 14.11 -26.01
N GLU A 85 31.30 12.79 -25.97
CA GLU A 85 32.31 12.08 -26.77
C GLU A 85 32.04 12.24 -28.28
N GLY A 86 30.77 12.22 -28.67
CA GLY A 86 30.35 12.44 -30.05
C GLY A 86 30.59 13.86 -30.56
N TYR A 87 30.46 14.89 -29.72
CA TYR A 87 30.82 16.27 -30.08
C TYR A 87 32.32 16.51 -30.04
N GLY A 88 33.05 15.92 -29.09
CA GLY A 88 34.51 16.05 -28.99
C GLY A 88 35.27 15.35 -30.12
N ASN A 89 34.76 14.20 -30.59
CA ASN A 89 35.35 13.42 -31.69
C ASN A 89 34.60 13.57 -33.02
N ASP A 90 33.64 14.51 -33.10
CA ASP A 90 32.72 14.72 -34.23
C ASP A 90 32.18 13.43 -34.87
N ASN A 91 31.88 12.45 -34.02
CA ASN A 91 31.41 11.14 -34.44
C ASN A 91 29.87 11.11 -34.43
N PRO A 92 29.21 11.06 -35.60
CA PRO A 92 27.75 11.03 -35.68
C PRO A 92 27.15 9.77 -35.02
N GLY A 93 27.90 8.67 -34.94
CA GLY A 93 27.47 7.46 -34.24
C GLY A 93 27.29 7.66 -32.74
N ALA A 94 28.26 8.30 -32.09
CA ALA A 94 28.22 8.59 -30.66
C ALA A 94 27.14 9.64 -30.32
N LYS A 95 26.94 10.67 -31.16
CA LYS A 95 25.83 11.64 -31.01
C LYS A 95 24.45 10.93 -31.06
N SER A 96 24.24 10.05 -32.04
CA SER A 96 22.97 9.33 -32.16
C SER A 96 22.72 8.35 -31.01
N GLN A 97 23.76 7.63 -30.57
CA GLN A 97 23.64 6.73 -29.43
C GLN A 97 23.38 7.48 -28.12
N GLY A 98 24.07 8.60 -27.90
CA GLY A 98 23.85 9.44 -26.73
C GLY A 98 22.43 9.97 -26.61
N ILE A 99 21.85 10.46 -27.71
CA ILE A 99 20.44 10.94 -27.72
C ILE A 99 19.46 9.80 -27.40
N LYS A 100 19.67 8.62 -27.98
CA LYS A 100 18.79 7.46 -27.74
C LYS A 100 18.82 7.02 -26.28
N GLN A 101 20.01 7.01 -25.67
CA GLN A 101 20.18 6.63 -24.28
C GLN A 101 19.68 7.72 -23.31
N LEU A 102 19.85 9.00 -23.67
CA LEU A 102 19.29 10.11 -22.90
C LEU A 102 17.75 10.06 -22.89
N MET A 103 17.14 9.84 -24.06
CA MET A 103 15.69 9.72 -24.20
C MET A 103 15.16 8.45 -23.52
N ALA A 104 15.86 7.32 -23.65
CA ALA A 104 15.51 6.09 -22.95
C ALA A 104 15.62 6.27 -21.42
N GLY A 105 16.70 6.86 -20.92
CA GLY A 105 16.90 7.15 -19.50
C GLY A 105 15.86 8.10 -18.93
N GLY A 106 15.55 9.18 -19.65
CA GLY A 106 14.48 10.12 -19.30
C GLY A 106 13.10 9.46 -19.25
N GLY A 107 12.77 8.61 -20.22
CA GLY A 107 11.52 7.85 -20.24
C GLY A 107 11.40 6.87 -19.06
N VAL A 108 12.49 6.16 -18.73
CA VAL A 108 12.52 5.23 -17.59
C VAL A 108 12.35 5.97 -16.26
N CYS A 109 13.00 7.13 -16.07
CA CYS A 109 12.79 7.98 -14.89
C CYS A 109 11.34 8.45 -14.77
N LEU A 110 10.73 8.92 -15.86
CA LEU A 110 9.34 9.39 -15.86
C LEU A 110 8.34 8.27 -15.53
N ILE A 111 8.57 7.06 -16.02
CA ILE A 111 7.78 5.88 -15.65
C ILE A 111 7.98 5.56 -14.16
N GLY A 112 9.23 5.61 -13.69
CA GLY A 112 9.59 5.34 -12.30
C GLY A 112 8.92 6.27 -11.30
N THR A 113 8.85 7.57 -11.58
CA THR A 113 8.26 8.55 -10.67
C THR A 113 6.74 8.60 -10.71
N ASN A 114 6.12 8.33 -11.87
CA ASN A 114 4.70 8.57 -12.06
C ASN A 114 3.86 7.29 -12.13
N LEU A 115 4.35 6.23 -12.77
CA LEU A 115 3.56 5.02 -13.01
C LEU A 115 3.77 3.95 -11.93
N ILE A 116 4.98 3.83 -11.37
CA ILE A 116 5.26 2.82 -10.35
C ILE A 116 4.47 3.04 -9.05
N PRO A 117 4.33 4.27 -8.52
CA PRO A 117 3.49 4.53 -7.35
C PRO A 117 1.99 4.26 -7.59
N LEU A 118 1.52 4.24 -8.83
CA LEU A 118 0.12 3.91 -9.13
C LEU A 118 -0.17 2.41 -9.00
N LEU A 119 0.84 1.55 -9.18
CA LEU A 119 0.73 0.11 -8.92
C LEU A 119 0.44 -0.18 -7.43
N ALA A 120 0.80 0.73 -6.53
CA ALA A 120 0.55 0.62 -5.08
C ALA A 120 -0.91 0.90 -4.68
N ASN A 121 -1.72 1.45 -5.58
CA ASN A 121 -3.12 1.79 -5.34
C ASN A 121 -4.11 0.82 -6.00
N LEU A 122 -3.60 -0.20 -6.72
CA LEU A 122 -4.43 -1.15 -7.46
C LEU A 122 -4.79 -2.41 -6.66
N PHE A 123 -4.21 -2.60 -5.47
CA PHE A 123 -4.36 -3.78 -4.61
C PHE A 123 -4.55 -3.40 -3.15
#